data_AF-V4UEG7-F1
#
_entry.id   AF-V4UEG7-F1
#
_cell.length_a   1.000
_cell.length_b   1.000
_cell.length_c   1.000
_cell.angle_alpha   90.00
_cell.angle_beta   90.00
_cell.angle_gamma   90.00
#
_symmetry.space_group_name_H-M   'P 1'
#
loop_
_entity.id
_entity.type
_entity.pdbx_description
1 polymer ?
#
loop_
_entity_poly.entity_id
_entity_poly.type
_entity_poly.pdbx_seq_one_letter_code
_entity_poly.pdbx_strand_id
1 'polypeptide(L)'
;MAKASSKKVQSLILLAAVLLLVNNAAAAPAGGFLGSWELISQNAGISAMHTQLLPKTDQIAVFDASVWHISRLQLPQEKRPCFWHHNKLTNQTAEDCWCHSIFYDYNKNAVKALKVQSDTWCSSGGLSADGRLVSTGGFQYGAKAIRYLWGCDTCDWVEYPEGLAEPRWYSTQVMLSDGSFLVYGGRDAFSYEYVPVEKESNKAAIAFPFLFETQDFLERPGNPKGRFRLENNLYPFVYLLPDGNVYVFANNRSVVHDPKANKIIREFPQLPGGARSYPATGTSVLLPLYLPRDTNKPVDAEVLICGGSVREGLYLGEEEKRFVNALDDCARMVVTSPNPEWKIEKMPAPRTMADGVLLPNGEVLIINGADLGSGGWHCADKPSLKPMLYRPNAPEGQRFAELAPTDIPRMYHSVANLLPDGKVFVGGSNDNDGYFEFAKFPTELRLEKFTPPYLAPEYAALRPAILEDQSDKAATYGKWVYLRVKSSEPLTINYVQVSIVAPPFVTHGISMNQRMLFLSVIELKNNVAPGVDEVVVAAPPTSALAPPGYYLLSVVNQGIPSHSIWFHLK
;
A
#
# COMPACT_ATOMS: atom_id res chain seq x y z
N MET A 1 -74.58 -13.06 -38.76
CA MET A 1 -74.32 -11.99 -37.79
C MET A 1 -74.25 -12.62 -36.40
N ALA A 2 -73.18 -12.28 -35.67
CA ALA A 2 -72.69 -12.68 -34.34
C ALA A 2 -73.46 -13.75 -33.53
N LYS A 3 -72.73 -14.82 -33.19
CA LYS A 3 -73.07 -15.91 -32.25
C LYS A 3 -72.44 -15.67 -30.87
N ALA A 4 -73.25 -15.95 -29.83
CA ALA A 4 -72.97 -16.78 -28.63
C ALA A 4 -71.73 -16.43 -27.77
N SER A 5 -71.90 -15.99 -26.52
CA SER A 5 -72.16 -16.79 -25.29
C SER A 5 -70.88 -17.18 -24.54
N SER A 6 -70.77 -16.82 -23.25
CA SER A 6 -70.58 -17.79 -22.14
C SER A 6 -70.07 -17.17 -20.81
N LYS A 7 -70.90 -17.32 -19.77
CA LYS A 7 -70.65 -17.75 -18.36
C LYS A 7 -69.54 -17.13 -17.48
N LYS A 8 -70.02 -16.52 -16.38
CA LYS A 8 -69.75 -16.73 -14.92
C LYS A 8 -68.32 -17.03 -14.40
N VAL A 9 -67.79 -16.01 -13.69
CA VAL A 9 -67.22 -15.96 -12.31
C VAL A 9 -66.41 -17.17 -11.79
N GLN A 10 -65.10 -16.97 -11.55
CA GLN A 10 -64.45 -17.11 -10.22
C GLN A 10 -62.97 -16.67 -10.20
N SER A 11 -62.61 -16.02 -9.10
CA SER A 11 -61.28 -15.90 -8.46
C SER A 11 -60.27 -14.85 -8.92
N LEU A 12 -60.00 -13.95 -7.97
CA LEU A 12 -58.87 -13.02 -7.83
C LEU A 12 -57.51 -13.68 -8.17
N ILE A 13 -56.63 -12.92 -8.82
CA ILE A 13 -55.28 -12.56 -8.33
C ILE A 13 -54.77 -11.37 -9.15
N LEU A 14 -54.41 -10.31 -8.43
CA LEU A 14 -53.82 -9.06 -8.91
C LEU A 14 -52.38 -9.34 -9.39
N LEU A 15 -52.03 -9.01 -10.64
CA LEU A 15 -50.64 -8.86 -11.06
C LEU A 15 -50.34 -7.36 -11.18
N ALA A 16 -49.86 -6.76 -10.08
CA ALA A 16 -49.17 -5.48 -10.12
C ALA A 16 -47.70 -5.76 -10.48
N ALA A 17 -47.27 -5.33 -11.67
CA ALA A 17 -45.87 -5.36 -12.06
C ALA A 17 -45.11 -4.29 -11.26
N VAL A 18 -44.42 -4.72 -10.21
CA VAL A 18 -43.41 -3.90 -9.53
C VAL A 18 -42.10 -4.06 -10.31
N LEU A 19 -41.64 -2.96 -10.91
CA LEU A 19 -40.25 -2.82 -11.35
C LEU A 19 -39.35 -2.92 -10.12
N LEU A 20 -38.66 -4.06 -9.97
CA LEU A 20 -37.49 -4.16 -9.12
C LEU A 20 -36.27 -3.74 -9.94
N LEU A 21 -35.85 -2.49 -9.75
CA LEU A 21 -34.47 -2.08 -10.00
C LEU A 21 -33.58 -2.89 -9.04
N VAL A 22 -32.94 -3.92 -9.58
CA VAL A 22 -31.91 -4.66 -8.85
C VAL A 22 -30.69 -3.75 -8.72
N ASN A 23 -30.45 -3.28 -7.50
CA ASN A 23 -29.16 -2.72 -7.10
C ASN A 23 -28.10 -3.80 -7.31
N ASN A 24 -27.27 -3.61 -8.33
CA ASN A 24 -26.07 -4.38 -8.60
C ASN A 24 -24.99 -4.03 -7.55
N ALA A 25 -25.14 -4.54 -6.34
CA ALA A 25 -23.99 -4.93 -5.55
C ALA A 25 -23.56 -6.30 -6.10
N ALA A 26 -22.29 -6.45 -6.45
CA ALA A 26 -21.71 -7.78 -6.61
C ALA A 26 -22.05 -8.56 -5.33
N ALA A 27 -22.96 -9.53 -5.44
CA ALA A 27 -23.26 -10.42 -4.34
C ALA A 27 -21.94 -11.06 -3.93
N ALA A 28 -21.63 -11.01 -2.63
CA ALA A 28 -20.52 -11.78 -2.08
C ALA A 28 -20.64 -13.21 -2.63
N PRO A 29 -19.57 -13.80 -3.18
CA PRO A 29 -19.69 -15.11 -3.78
C PRO A 29 -20.22 -16.07 -2.73
N ALA A 30 -21.27 -16.82 -3.08
CA ALA A 30 -21.80 -17.90 -2.27
C ALA A 30 -20.80 -19.07 -2.24
N GLY A 31 -19.72 -18.91 -1.46
CA GLY A 31 -18.65 -19.88 -1.27
C GLY A 31 -17.82 -19.45 -0.07
N GLY A 32 -17.80 -20.26 0.99
CA GLY A 32 -17.17 -19.95 2.30
C GLY A 32 -15.64 -19.90 2.30
N PHE A 33 -14.98 -19.64 1.18
CA PHE A 33 -13.52 -19.55 1.12
C PHE A 33 -13.04 -18.21 1.70
N LEU A 34 -12.54 -18.24 2.93
CA LEU A 34 -12.02 -17.06 3.65
C LEU A 34 -10.58 -16.69 3.26
N GLY A 35 -10.04 -17.30 2.19
CA GLY A 35 -8.63 -17.22 1.82
C GLY A 35 -7.78 -18.31 2.46
N SER A 36 -6.50 -18.38 2.08
CA SER A 36 -5.54 -19.34 2.62
C SER A 36 -4.13 -18.74 2.73
N TRP A 37 -3.37 -19.24 3.71
CA TRP A 37 -1.99 -18.85 3.95
C TRP A 37 -1.03 -19.93 3.45
N GLU A 38 0.08 -19.49 2.87
CA GLU A 38 1.16 -20.33 2.36
C GLU A 38 2.48 -19.82 2.91
N LEU A 39 3.18 -20.64 3.70
CA LEU A 39 4.54 -20.33 4.16
C LEU A 39 5.52 -20.60 3.01
N ILE A 40 6.01 -19.54 2.37
CA ILE A 40 6.84 -19.64 1.17
C ILE A 40 8.34 -19.69 1.49
N SER A 41 8.77 -19.14 2.62
CA SER A 41 10.17 -19.26 3.09
C SER A 41 10.21 -19.42 4.60
N GLN A 42 11.02 -20.37 5.07
CA GLN A 42 11.28 -20.58 6.50
C GLN A 42 12.26 -19.54 7.07
N ASN A 43 13.11 -18.97 6.23
CA ASN A 43 14.10 -17.99 6.64
C ASN A 43 14.64 -17.28 5.39
N ALA A 44 14.33 -16.00 5.23
CA ALA A 44 14.85 -15.16 4.15
C ALA A 44 16.24 -14.58 4.45
N GLY A 45 16.78 -14.81 5.65
CA GLY A 45 18.06 -14.30 6.11
C GLY A 45 17.99 -12.89 6.72
N ILE A 46 16.99 -12.10 6.35
CA ILE A 46 16.73 -10.77 6.91
C ILE A 46 15.23 -10.61 7.24
N SER A 47 14.90 -9.72 8.17
CA SER A 47 13.50 -9.34 8.41
C SER A 47 13.02 -8.37 7.33
N ALA A 48 11.80 -8.57 6.83
CA ALA A 48 11.24 -7.70 5.79
C ALA A 48 10.61 -6.46 6.43
N MET A 49 11.43 -5.45 6.71
CA MET A 49 10.98 -4.15 7.23
C MET A 49 10.53 -3.19 6.11
N HIS A 50 11.20 -3.26 4.95
CA HIS A 50 10.84 -2.51 3.75
C HIS A 50 10.75 -3.44 2.55
N THR A 51 9.77 -3.19 1.68
CA THR A 51 9.58 -3.97 0.46
C THR A 51 9.16 -3.14 -0.74
N GLN A 52 9.61 -3.58 -1.92
CA GLN A 52 9.17 -3.07 -3.22
C GLN A 52 9.16 -4.19 -4.25
N LEU A 53 8.02 -4.43 -4.90
CA LEU A 53 7.94 -5.30 -6.08
C LEU A 53 8.58 -4.60 -7.30
N LEU A 54 9.45 -5.29 -8.02
CA LEU A 54 10.24 -4.73 -9.12
C LEU A 54 9.76 -5.21 -10.50
N PRO A 55 9.45 -4.29 -11.43
CA PRO A 55 8.83 -4.62 -12.71
C PRO A 55 9.74 -5.35 -13.70
N LYS A 56 11.06 -5.23 -13.55
CA LYS A 56 12.04 -5.76 -14.53
C LYS A 56 12.47 -7.19 -14.24
N THR A 57 12.39 -7.63 -12.99
CA THR A 57 12.84 -8.95 -12.55
C THR A 57 11.73 -9.82 -12.00
N ASP A 58 10.54 -9.26 -11.74
CA ASP A 58 9.44 -9.95 -11.06
C ASP A 58 9.87 -10.48 -9.68
N GLN A 59 10.68 -9.68 -8.98
CA GLN A 59 11.22 -9.98 -7.66
C GLN A 59 10.84 -8.87 -6.67
N ILE A 60 10.91 -9.18 -5.39
CA ILE A 60 10.72 -8.19 -4.32
C ILE A 60 12.09 -7.79 -3.81
N ALA A 61 12.42 -6.49 -3.84
CA ALA A 61 13.49 -5.97 -3.01
C ALA A 61 13.01 -5.95 -1.57
N VAL A 62 13.73 -6.64 -0.69
CA VAL A 62 13.47 -6.69 0.76
C VAL A 62 14.69 -6.10 1.45
N PHE A 63 14.50 -5.24 2.45
CA PHE A 63 15.62 -4.73 3.23
C PHE A 63 15.23 -4.30 4.64
N ASP A 64 16.22 -4.36 5.52
CA ASP A 64 16.13 -4.15 6.96
C ASP A 64 17.04 -2.99 7.40
N ALA A 65 17.10 -2.69 8.69
CA ALA A 65 18.08 -1.78 9.26
C ALA A 65 19.49 -2.39 9.25
N SER A 66 20.51 -1.56 8.99
CA SER A 66 21.91 -2.00 9.06
C SER A 66 22.61 -1.62 10.37
N VAL A 67 22.02 -0.76 11.22
CA VAL A 67 22.61 -0.32 12.51
C VAL A 67 22.97 -1.46 13.45
N TRP A 68 22.27 -2.58 13.37
CA TRP A 68 22.53 -3.72 14.26
C TRP A 68 23.75 -4.53 13.86
N HIS A 69 24.26 -4.33 12.64
CA HIS A 69 25.43 -5.02 12.10
C HIS A 69 25.33 -6.54 12.21
N ILE A 70 24.10 -7.06 12.12
CA ILE A 70 23.80 -8.49 12.16
C ILE A 70 22.53 -8.77 11.38
N SER A 71 22.54 -9.90 10.68
CA SER A 71 21.34 -10.55 10.18
C SER A 71 21.51 -12.08 10.29
N ARG A 72 20.82 -12.87 9.49
CA ARG A 72 21.04 -14.33 9.35
C ARG A 72 21.55 -14.70 7.96
N LEU A 73 21.97 -13.72 7.17
CA LEU A 73 22.59 -13.91 5.85
C LEU A 73 23.88 -13.11 5.76
N GLN A 74 24.99 -13.75 5.42
CA GLN A 74 26.26 -13.06 5.21
C GLN A 74 26.37 -12.53 3.78
N LEU A 75 27.10 -11.43 3.60
CA LEU A 75 27.48 -10.95 2.28
C LEU A 75 28.40 -11.96 1.59
N PRO A 76 28.09 -12.36 0.35
CA PRO A 76 28.89 -13.33 -0.37
C PRO A 76 30.22 -12.71 -0.82
N GLN A 77 31.19 -13.57 -1.17
CA GLN A 77 32.58 -13.14 -1.42
C GLN A 77 32.69 -12.09 -2.53
N GLU A 78 31.85 -12.19 -3.56
CA GLU A 78 31.77 -11.26 -4.68
C GLU A 78 31.26 -9.86 -4.32
N LYS A 79 30.65 -9.68 -3.14
CA LYS A 79 30.17 -8.38 -2.64
C LYS A 79 31.15 -7.73 -1.65
N ARG A 80 32.29 -8.37 -1.37
CA ARG A 80 33.35 -7.81 -0.49
C ARG A 80 34.17 -6.72 -1.21
N PRO A 81 34.88 -5.82 -0.49
CA PRO A 81 35.07 -5.76 0.96
C PRO A 81 33.79 -5.40 1.71
N CYS A 82 33.64 -5.86 2.95
CA CYS A 82 32.51 -5.49 3.79
C CYS A 82 32.63 -4.03 4.27
N PHE A 83 31.62 -3.54 4.98
CA PHE A 83 31.63 -2.17 5.48
C PHE A 83 32.28 -2.08 6.85
N TRP A 84 33.05 -1.03 7.09
CA TRP A 84 33.59 -0.73 8.40
C TRP A 84 32.70 0.30 9.09
N HIS A 85 32.20 -0.03 10.26
CA HIS A 85 31.45 0.89 11.10
C HIS A 85 32.30 1.30 12.30
N HIS A 86 32.25 2.59 12.65
CA HIS A 86 32.91 3.11 13.84
C HIS A 86 31.85 3.42 14.89
N ASN A 87 31.84 2.63 15.96
CA ASN A 87 30.96 2.83 17.09
C ASN A 87 31.51 3.99 17.94
N LYS A 88 30.83 5.14 17.90
CA LYS A 88 31.23 6.35 18.65
C LYS A 88 31.14 6.19 20.17
N LEU A 89 30.29 5.27 20.67
CA LEU A 89 30.12 5.04 22.11
C LEU A 89 31.26 4.19 22.68
N THR A 90 31.71 3.18 21.93
CA THR A 90 32.78 2.27 22.37
C THR A 90 34.16 2.64 21.81
N ASN A 91 34.21 3.59 20.88
CA ASN A 91 35.39 3.97 20.11
C ASN A 91 36.06 2.79 19.37
N GLN A 92 35.26 1.79 19.00
CA GLN A 92 35.70 0.60 18.26
C GLN A 92 35.27 0.67 16.81
N THR A 93 36.11 0.13 15.92
CA THR A 93 35.76 -0.06 14.52
C THR A 93 35.59 -1.56 14.28
N ALA A 94 34.45 -1.97 13.72
CA ALA A 94 34.18 -3.35 13.38
C ALA A 94 33.69 -3.48 11.94
N GLU A 95 33.92 -4.66 11.37
CA GLU A 95 33.50 -5.01 10.02
C GLU A 95 32.09 -5.58 10.05
N ASP A 96 31.19 -5.04 9.24
CA ASP A 96 29.84 -5.54 9.00
C ASP A 96 29.79 -6.28 7.66
N CYS A 97 29.94 -7.59 7.75
CA CYS A 97 29.80 -8.53 6.63
C CYS A 97 28.41 -9.16 6.53
N TRP A 98 27.40 -8.61 7.21
CA TRP A 98 26.04 -9.11 7.12
C TRP A 98 25.29 -8.46 5.96
N CYS A 99 24.36 -9.23 5.41
CA CYS A 99 23.46 -8.80 4.36
C CYS A 99 22.25 -8.14 5.01
N HIS A 100 21.92 -6.92 4.59
CA HIS A 100 20.77 -6.14 5.10
C HIS A 100 19.73 -5.84 4.01
N SER A 101 19.97 -6.30 2.79
CA SER A 101 19.06 -6.17 1.66
C SER A 101 19.16 -7.39 0.75
N ILE A 102 18.05 -7.86 0.21
CA ILE A 102 18.00 -8.99 -0.73
C ILE A 102 17.06 -8.70 -1.89
N PHE A 103 17.29 -9.35 -3.03
CA PHE A 103 16.20 -9.71 -3.92
C PHE A 103 15.61 -11.04 -3.47
N TYR A 104 14.29 -11.09 -3.37
CA TYR A 104 13.54 -12.31 -3.13
C TYR A 104 12.71 -12.67 -4.36
N ASP A 105 13.03 -13.81 -4.97
CA ASP A 105 12.25 -14.42 -6.05
C ASP A 105 11.17 -15.30 -5.42
N TYR A 106 9.94 -14.78 -5.37
CA TYR A 106 8.79 -15.45 -4.75
C TYR A 106 8.20 -16.58 -5.61
N ASN A 107 8.68 -16.78 -6.83
CA ASN A 107 8.29 -17.90 -7.69
C ASN A 107 9.24 -19.07 -7.51
N LYS A 108 10.53 -18.79 -7.31
CA LYS A 108 11.58 -19.81 -7.11
C LYS A 108 11.91 -20.07 -5.64
N ASN A 109 11.37 -19.27 -4.72
CA ASN A 109 11.78 -19.26 -3.31
C ASN A 109 13.30 -19.12 -3.17
N ALA A 110 13.87 -18.09 -3.81
CA ALA A 110 15.30 -17.87 -3.85
C ALA A 110 15.65 -16.47 -3.34
N VAL A 111 16.71 -16.40 -2.54
CA VAL A 111 17.27 -15.14 -2.01
C VAL A 111 18.56 -14.80 -2.74
N LYS A 112 18.75 -13.52 -3.02
CA LYS A 112 20.01 -12.99 -3.54
C LYS A 112 20.44 -11.79 -2.72
N ALA A 113 21.62 -11.87 -2.11
CA ALA A 113 22.17 -10.81 -1.29
C ALA A 113 22.47 -9.54 -2.10
N LEU A 114 22.09 -8.40 -1.52
CA LEU A 114 22.42 -7.05 -1.97
C LEU A 114 23.28 -6.37 -0.91
N LYS A 115 24.17 -5.51 -1.37
CA LYS A 115 25.05 -4.72 -0.53
C LYS A 115 24.49 -3.30 -0.43
N VAL A 116 24.10 -2.92 0.77
CA VAL A 116 23.66 -1.56 1.12
C VAL A 116 24.58 -1.01 2.21
N GLN A 117 25.05 0.21 2.02
CA GLN A 117 26.03 0.87 2.89
C GLN A 117 25.36 1.75 3.93
N SER A 118 24.46 2.64 3.50
CA SER A 118 23.84 3.60 4.39
C SER A 118 22.56 3.04 4.99
N ASP A 119 22.35 3.27 6.28
CA ASP A 119 21.28 2.61 7.01
C ASP A 119 19.87 3.00 6.52
N THR A 120 19.14 2.01 6.05
CA THR A 120 17.80 2.12 5.48
C THR A 120 16.68 2.14 6.54
N TRP A 121 16.99 2.03 7.83
CA TRP A 121 15.98 2.00 8.89
C TRP A 121 15.05 3.21 8.84
N CYS A 122 13.74 2.94 8.73
CA CYS A 122 12.66 3.92 8.55
C CYS A 122 12.91 4.92 7.40
N SER A 123 13.41 4.39 6.29
CA SER A 123 13.51 5.12 5.02
C SER A 123 12.18 5.10 4.27
N SER A 124 12.11 5.89 3.21
CA SER A 124 10.94 6.00 2.33
C SER A 124 11.31 5.66 0.89
N GLY A 125 10.34 5.49 -0.01
CA GLY A 125 10.69 5.16 -1.38
C GLY A 125 9.53 5.00 -2.36
N GLY A 126 9.87 4.62 -3.58
CA GLY A 126 8.96 4.33 -4.69
C GLY A 126 9.70 3.97 -5.97
N LEU A 127 8.99 3.49 -6.99
CA LEU A 127 9.56 3.22 -8.30
C LEU A 127 9.57 4.48 -9.17
N SER A 128 10.70 4.82 -9.79
CA SER A 128 10.76 5.84 -10.84
C SER A 128 9.94 5.45 -12.07
N ALA A 129 9.71 6.41 -12.97
CA ALA A 129 8.99 6.19 -14.23
C ALA A 129 9.58 5.07 -15.11
N ASP A 130 10.87 4.76 -14.96
CA ASP A 130 11.56 3.68 -15.66
C ASP A 130 11.77 2.42 -14.80
N GLY A 131 11.09 2.32 -13.65
CA GLY A 131 10.98 1.12 -12.84
C GLY A 131 12.17 0.83 -11.92
N ARG A 132 13.02 1.82 -11.63
CA ARG A 132 14.07 1.69 -10.61
C ARG A 132 13.48 2.04 -9.25
N LEU A 133 13.87 1.33 -8.20
CA LEU A 133 13.55 1.76 -6.84
C LEU A 133 14.41 2.97 -6.47
N VAL A 134 13.76 4.04 -6.02
CA VAL A 134 14.37 5.23 -5.42
C VAL A 134 13.96 5.28 -3.96
N SER A 135 14.93 5.06 -3.06
CA SER A 135 14.74 5.12 -1.61
C SER A 135 15.44 6.36 -1.04
N THR A 136 14.81 7.01 -0.07
CA THR A 136 15.30 8.24 0.55
C THR A 136 15.22 8.20 2.06
N GLY A 137 16.18 8.84 2.71
CA GLY A 137 16.25 8.92 4.16
C GLY A 137 16.68 7.60 4.82
N GLY A 138 16.48 7.50 6.12
CA GLY A 138 16.93 6.37 6.92
C GLY A 138 17.53 6.85 8.25
N PHE A 139 18.43 6.08 8.83
CA PHE A 139 19.01 6.38 10.13
C PHE A 139 20.48 6.80 10.04
N GLN A 140 20.91 7.74 10.88
CA GLN A 140 22.29 8.26 10.93
C GLN A 140 22.87 8.62 9.55
N TYR A 141 23.89 7.91 9.07
CA TYR A 141 24.52 8.13 7.75
C TYR A 141 23.54 7.91 6.59
N GLY A 142 22.43 7.22 6.81
CA GLY A 142 21.33 7.08 5.86
C GLY A 142 20.31 8.22 5.87
N ALA A 143 20.30 9.08 6.89
CA ALA A 143 19.22 10.06 7.08
C ALA A 143 19.10 11.07 5.93
N LYS A 144 20.17 11.35 5.20
CA LYS A 144 20.17 12.25 4.04
C LYS A 144 20.38 11.51 2.71
N ALA A 145 20.43 10.18 2.77
CA ALA A 145 20.81 9.36 1.63
C ALA A 145 19.68 9.27 0.60
N ILE A 146 20.07 9.23 -0.67
CA ILE A 146 19.24 8.79 -1.78
C ILE A 146 19.88 7.52 -2.35
N ARG A 147 19.11 6.46 -2.48
CA ARG A 147 19.56 5.15 -2.94
C ARG A 147 18.76 4.72 -4.16
N TYR A 148 19.44 4.16 -5.15
CA TYR A 148 18.86 3.68 -6.40
C TYR A 148 19.14 2.20 -6.57
N LEU A 149 18.12 1.44 -6.97
CA LEU A 149 18.24 0.01 -7.26
C LEU A 149 17.49 -0.31 -8.57
N TRP A 150 18.21 -0.77 -9.59
CA TRP A 150 17.70 -0.89 -10.96
C TRP A 150 16.85 -2.14 -11.23
N GLY A 151 16.86 -3.12 -10.32
CA GLY A 151 16.19 -4.40 -10.53
C GLY A 151 16.77 -5.16 -11.72
N CYS A 152 18.03 -5.58 -11.61
CA CYS A 152 18.67 -6.48 -12.56
C CYS A 152 19.49 -7.52 -11.80
N ASP A 153 19.77 -8.66 -12.42
CA ASP A 153 20.45 -9.77 -11.74
C ASP A 153 21.77 -9.36 -11.11
N THR A 154 22.57 -8.52 -11.75
CA THR A 154 23.90 -8.13 -11.23
C THR A 154 23.90 -6.79 -10.48
N CYS A 155 22.74 -6.13 -10.38
CA CYS A 155 22.64 -4.80 -9.82
C CYS A 155 22.86 -4.82 -8.30
N ASP A 156 23.30 -3.69 -7.78
CA ASP A 156 23.35 -3.40 -6.35
C ASP A 156 22.87 -1.97 -6.10
N TRP A 157 22.80 -1.58 -4.83
CA TRP A 157 22.47 -0.21 -4.46
C TRP A 157 23.54 0.77 -4.95
N VAL A 158 23.07 1.88 -5.52
CA VAL A 158 23.89 3.08 -5.78
C VAL A 158 23.40 4.17 -4.84
N GLU A 159 24.30 4.71 -4.02
CA GLU A 159 23.93 5.53 -2.87
C GLU A 159 24.61 6.90 -2.91
N TYR A 160 23.86 7.94 -2.55
CA TYR A 160 24.29 9.31 -2.44
C TYR A 160 23.95 9.80 -1.02
N PRO A 161 24.85 9.64 -0.03
CA PRO A 161 24.55 9.87 1.39
C PRO A 161 24.12 11.29 1.77
N GLU A 162 24.45 12.28 0.94
CA GLU A 162 24.16 13.71 1.17
C GLU A 162 23.23 14.27 0.08
N GLY A 163 22.33 13.44 -0.46
CA GLY A 163 21.42 13.86 -1.53
C GLY A 163 20.33 14.82 -1.04
N LEU A 164 19.77 14.58 0.15
CA LEU A 164 18.74 15.43 0.74
C LEU A 164 19.36 16.62 1.49
N ALA A 165 18.60 17.69 1.68
CA ALA A 165 19.02 18.86 2.43
C ALA A 165 18.89 18.64 3.94
N GLU A 166 17.83 17.96 4.38
CA GLU A 166 17.54 17.66 5.79
C GLU A 166 17.59 16.15 6.08
N PRO A 167 17.92 15.74 7.33
CA PRO A 167 17.81 14.36 7.75
C PRO A 167 16.34 13.92 7.80
N ARG A 168 16.05 12.74 7.25
CA ARG A 168 14.71 12.21 7.01
C ARG A 168 14.63 10.80 7.57
N TRP A 169 13.99 10.64 8.72
CA TRP A 169 13.76 9.36 9.38
C TRP A 169 12.28 9.25 9.73
N TYR A 170 11.55 8.24 9.22
CA TYR A 170 10.07 8.21 9.18
C TYR A 170 9.43 9.27 8.26
N SER A 171 10.02 9.54 7.09
CA SER A 171 9.46 10.45 6.07
C SER A 171 8.54 9.71 5.09
N THR A 172 7.63 10.41 4.41
CA THR A 172 6.82 9.80 3.34
C THR A 172 7.21 10.34 1.98
N GLN A 173 7.47 9.46 1.01
CA GLN A 173 7.76 9.81 -0.37
C GLN A 173 6.53 9.65 -1.26
N VAL A 174 6.27 10.60 -2.16
CA VAL A 174 5.16 10.55 -3.13
C VAL A 174 5.65 10.93 -4.53
N MET A 175 5.23 10.19 -5.54
CA MET A 175 5.44 10.51 -6.95
C MET A 175 4.45 11.57 -7.43
N LEU A 176 4.96 12.56 -8.15
CA LEU A 176 4.17 13.61 -8.81
C LEU A 176 3.79 13.23 -10.25
N SER A 177 2.93 14.04 -10.85
CA SER A 177 2.44 13.83 -12.22
C SER A 177 3.53 13.91 -13.29
N ASP A 178 4.70 14.49 -13.00
CA ASP A 178 5.85 14.52 -13.90
C ASP A 178 6.84 13.36 -13.67
N GLY A 179 6.55 12.45 -12.72
CA GLY A 179 7.41 11.33 -12.35
C GLY A 179 8.52 11.70 -11.36
N SER A 180 8.64 12.96 -10.94
CA SER A 180 9.52 13.36 -9.85
C SER A 180 8.94 12.92 -8.49
N PHE A 181 9.80 12.91 -7.46
CA PHE A 181 9.38 12.57 -6.10
C PHE A 181 9.45 13.77 -5.17
N LEU A 182 8.47 13.87 -4.28
CA LEU A 182 8.51 14.70 -3.08
C LEU A 182 8.67 13.83 -1.84
N VAL A 183 9.44 14.31 -0.87
CA VAL A 183 9.59 13.68 0.44
C VAL A 183 9.06 14.63 1.52
N TYR A 184 8.10 14.17 2.31
CA TYR A 184 7.47 14.92 3.39
C TYR A 184 7.92 14.43 4.75
N GLY A 185 8.22 15.36 5.64
CA GLY A 185 8.44 15.08 7.04
C GLY A 185 9.68 14.24 7.33
N GLY A 186 9.61 13.53 8.44
CA GLY A 186 10.74 12.89 9.11
C GLY A 186 10.87 13.43 10.54
N ARG A 187 11.41 12.63 11.46
CA ARG A 187 11.63 13.03 12.85
C ARG A 187 12.45 14.32 12.88
N ASP A 188 11.87 15.36 13.48
CA ASP A 188 12.41 16.74 13.55
C ASP A 188 12.55 17.49 12.21
N ALA A 189 12.04 16.94 11.10
CA ALA A 189 11.96 17.59 9.81
C ALA A 189 10.53 18.10 9.55
N PHE A 190 10.27 19.38 9.80
CA PHE A 190 8.96 20.02 9.54
C PHE A 190 8.89 20.66 8.16
N SER A 191 9.33 19.90 7.16
CA SER A 191 9.58 20.38 5.81
C SER A 191 9.21 19.31 4.78
N TYR A 192 9.21 19.69 3.51
CA TYR A 192 9.31 18.76 2.39
C TYR A 192 10.44 19.20 1.45
N GLU A 193 10.88 18.29 0.60
CA GLU A 193 11.81 18.60 -0.49
C GLU A 193 11.61 17.65 -1.67
N TYR A 194 12.00 18.10 -2.86
CA TYR A 194 12.02 17.27 -4.06
C TYR A 194 13.22 16.34 -4.02
N VAL A 195 13.06 15.09 -4.39
CA VAL A 195 14.23 14.22 -4.61
C VAL A 195 14.98 14.77 -5.81
N PRO A 196 16.25 15.22 -5.64
CA PRO A 196 17.02 15.78 -6.74
C PRO A 196 17.30 14.73 -7.82
N VAL A 197 17.73 15.21 -8.98
CA VAL A 197 18.23 14.32 -10.04
C VAL A 197 19.41 13.52 -9.49
N GLU A 198 19.57 12.29 -9.97
CA GLU A 198 20.67 11.41 -9.56
C GLU A 198 22.02 12.14 -9.63
N LYS A 199 22.85 12.02 -8.58
CA LYS A 199 24.15 12.70 -8.38
C LYS A 199 24.09 14.18 -7.99
N GLU A 200 22.91 14.77 -7.91
CA GLU A 200 22.73 16.12 -7.36
C GLU A 200 22.33 16.05 -5.88
N SER A 201 22.40 17.20 -5.20
CA SER A 201 22.00 17.34 -3.81
C SER A 201 21.21 18.63 -3.58
N ASN A 202 20.27 18.57 -2.65
CA ASN A 202 19.52 19.74 -2.24
C ASN A 202 20.31 20.60 -1.27
N LYS A 203 20.19 21.92 -1.43
CA LYS A 203 20.81 22.91 -0.52
C LYS A 203 19.91 23.29 0.65
N ALA A 204 18.60 23.19 0.49
CA ALA A 204 17.61 23.55 1.49
C ALA A 204 16.31 22.76 1.25
N ALA A 205 15.59 22.47 2.33
CA ALA A 205 14.21 21.99 2.27
C ALA A 205 13.22 23.17 2.33
N ILE A 206 11.96 22.89 2.04
CA ILE A 206 10.87 23.87 2.07
C ILE A 206 10.04 23.64 3.33
N ALA A 207 9.91 24.67 4.16
CA ALA A 207 9.15 24.60 5.41
C ALA A 207 7.69 24.21 5.16
N PHE A 208 7.18 23.32 6.01
CA PHE A 208 5.80 22.83 5.96
C PHE A 208 5.20 22.79 7.37
N PRO A 209 4.80 23.95 7.92
CA PRO A 209 4.38 24.12 9.32
C PRO A 209 3.28 23.17 9.78
N PHE A 210 2.43 22.69 8.87
CA PHE A 210 1.40 21.70 9.15
C PHE A 210 1.91 20.45 9.88
N LEU A 211 3.11 19.96 9.55
CA LEU A 211 3.71 18.82 10.23
C LEU A 211 4.14 19.16 11.67
N PHE A 212 4.53 20.40 11.94
CA PHE A 212 4.80 20.85 13.31
C PHE A 212 3.51 20.97 14.12
N GLU A 213 2.45 21.53 13.52
CA GLU A 213 1.15 21.74 14.17
C GLU A 213 0.40 20.45 14.49
N THR A 214 0.75 19.34 13.82
CA THR A 214 0.16 18.02 14.03
C THR A 214 0.97 17.16 15.01
N GLN A 215 2.03 17.72 15.62
CA GLN A 215 2.74 17.07 16.71
C GLN A 215 1.98 17.13 18.02
N ASP A 216 2.15 16.08 18.81
CA ASP A 216 1.54 15.96 20.12
C ASP A 216 2.60 15.94 21.22
N PHE A 217 2.23 16.50 22.37
CA PHE A 217 3.02 16.49 23.58
C PHE A 217 2.15 16.08 24.77
N LEU A 218 2.72 15.27 25.65
CA LEU A 218 2.15 14.97 26.97
C LEU A 218 3.02 15.59 28.05
N GLU A 219 2.39 16.21 29.04
CA GLU A 219 3.08 16.61 30.26
C GLU A 219 3.39 15.37 31.09
N ARG A 220 4.65 15.20 31.52
CA ARG A 220 5.02 14.08 32.37
C ARG A 220 4.53 14.33 33.81
N PRO A 221 3.74 13.43 34.41
CA PRO A 221 3.34 13.56 35.81
C PRO A 221 4.57 13.73 36.72
N GLY A 222 4.60 14.78 37.54
CA GLY A 222 5.71 15.07 38.45
C GLY A 222 6.94 15.75 37.82
N ASN A 223 6.94 16.05 36.51
CA ASN A 223 7.98 16.85 35.87
C ASN A 223 7.38 17.96 34.98
N PRO A 224 7.02 19.11 35.55
CA PRO A 224 6.40 20.22 34.81
C PRO A 224 7.31 20.87 33.76
N LYS A 225 8.59 20.47 33.66
CA LYS A 225 9.52 20.93 32.61
C LYS A 225 9.81 19.86 31.55
N GLY A 226 9.37 18.63 31.74
CA GLY A 226 9.57 17.52 30.81
C GLY A 226 8.29 17.20 30.04
N ARG A 227 8.28 17.41 28.73
CA ARG A 227 7.21 16.93 27.85
C ARG A 227 7.66 15.64 27.17
N PHE A 228 6.79 14.64 27.15
CA PHE A 228 6.96 13.48 26.27
C PHE A 228 6.43 13.86 24.89
N ARG A 229 7.25 13.68 23.86
CA ARG A 229 6.87 13.94 22.48
C ARG A 229 6.25 12.67 21.91
N LEU A 230 4.98 12.73 21.52
CA LEU A 230 4.26 11.55 20.99
C LEU A 230 4.49 11.33 19.50
N GLU A 231 4.94 12.35 18.76
CA GLU A 231 5.34 12.23 17.35
C GLU A 231 4.28 11.64 16.39
N ASN A 232 2.99 11.76 16.71
CA ASN A 232 1.86 11.28 15.89
C ASN A 232 1.73 11.91 14.48
N ASN A 233 2.78 12.54 13.95
CA ASN A 233 2.85 13.21 12.66
C ASN A 233 3.89 12.57 11.70
N LEU A 234 4.56 11.50 12.12
CA LEU A 234 5.55 10.78 11.33
C LEU A 234 4.90 9.81 10.34
N TYR A 235 5.59 9.53 9.23
CA TYR A 235 4.99 8.88 8.05
C TYR A 235 3.58 9.41 7.73
N PRO A 236 3.44 10.71 7.40
CA PRO A 236 2.15 11.25 7.01
C PRO A 236 1.57 10.46 5.82
N PHE A 237 0.26 10.32 5.73
CA PHE A 237 -0.38 9.68 4.57
C PHE A 237 -0.43 10.68 3.43
N VAL A 238 0.23 10.37 2.32
CA VAL A 238 0.43 11.32 1.21
C VAL A 238 -0.04 10.71 -0.10
N TYR A 239 -0.92 11.42 -0.81
CA TYR A 239 -1.47 10.96 -2.09
C TYR A 239 -1.47 12.09 -3.13
N LEU A 240 -0.93 11.84 -4.32
CA LEU A 240 -1.18 12.69 -5.49
C LEU A 240 -2.66 12.59 -5.87
N LEU A 241 -3.33 13.73 -6.07
CA LEU A 241 -4.74 13.84 -6.43
C LEU A 241 -4.96 13.99 -7.95
N PRO A 242 -6.19 13.72 -8.46
CA PRO A 242 -6.53 13.83 -9.88
C PRO A 242 -6.23 15.18 -10.54
N ASP A 243 -6.18 16.26 -9.77
CA ASP A 243 -5.87 17.63 -10.23
C ASP A 243 -4.36 17.96 -10.21
N GLY A 244 -3.53 17.04 -9.73
CA GLY A 244 -2.07 17.21 -9.62
C GLY A 244 -1.60 17.82 -8.31
N ASN A 245 -2.52 18.16 -7.39
CA ASN A 245 -2.17 18.56 -6.02
C ASN A 245 -1.91 17.33 -5.14
N VAL A 246 -1.42 17.56 -3.92
CA VAL A 246 -1.04 16.48 -3.00
C VAL A 246 -1.87 16.56 -1.72
N TYR A 247 -2.63 15.51 -1.43
CA TYR A 247 -3.25 15.30 -0.12
C TYR A 247 -2.20 14.89 0.90
N VAL A 248 -2.18 15.54 2.06
CA VAL A 248 -1.30 15.20 3.19
C VAL A 248 -2.15 15.08 4.45
N PHE A 249 -2.13 13.91 5.08
CA PHE A 249 -2.74 13.64 6.37
C PHE A 249 -1.66 13.36 7.41
N ALA A 250 -1.73 14.04 8.55
CA ALA A 250 -0.83 13.80 9.68
C ALA A 250 -1.63 13.85 10.98
N ASN A 251 -1.38 12.89 11.87
CA ASN A 251 -2.09 12.71 13.13
C ASN A 251 -3.58 12.44 12.93
N ASN A 252 -4.38 13.50 12.86
CA ASN A 252 -5.82 13.47 12.64
C ASN A 252 -6.33 14.62 11.77
N ARG A 253 -5.43 15.43 11.22
CA ARG A 253 -5.74 16.55 10.31
C ARG A 253 -5.29 16.20 8.91
N SER A 254 -5.87 16.85 7.91
CA SER A 254 -5.38 16.77 6.54
C SER A 254 -5.54 18.06 5.76
N VAL A 255 -4.67 18.24 4.78
CA VAL A 255 -4.59 19.40 3.90
C VAL A 255 -4.37 18.99 2.44
N VAL A 256 -4.64 19.90 1.51
CA VAL A 256 -4.16 19.83 0.14
C VAL A 256 -3.01 20.82 -0.04
N HIS A 257 -1.87 20.29 -0.48
CA HIS A 257 -0.67 21.03 -0.84
C HIS A 257 -0.58 21.17 -2.36
N ASP A 258 -0.42 22.39 -2.86
CA ASP A 258 -0.05 22.69 -4.23
C ASP A 258 1.49 22.74 -4.31
N PRO A 259 2.14 21.73 -4.92
CA PRO A 259 3.60 21.68 -5.00
C PRO A 259 4.16 22.70 -5.99
N LYS A 260 3.38 23.25 -6.94
CA LYS A 260 3.88 24.29 -7.85
C LYS A 260 3.90 25.66 -7.17
N ALA A 261 2.88 25.94 -6.37
CA ALA A 261 2.79 27.18 -5.60
C ALA A 261 3.53 27.12 -4.25
N ASN A 262 3.95 25.92 -3.83
CA ASN A 262 4.50 25.64 -2.50
C ASN A 262 3.58 26.10 -1.37
N LYS A 263 2.28 25.83 -1.48
CA LYS A 263 1.25 26.35 -0.57
C LYS A 263 0.21 25.31 -0.20
N ILE A 264 -0.23 25.35 1.06
CA ILE A 264 -1.47 24.69 1.46
C ILE A 264 -2.63 25.51 0.89
N ILE A 265 -3.48 24.86 0.09
CA ILE A 265 -4.60 25.49 -0.60
C ILE A 265 -5.96 25.10 -0.02
N ARG A 266 -5.98 24.07 0.83
CA ARG A 266 -7.19 23.56 1.46
C ARG A 266 -6.86 22.82 2.75
N GLU A 267 -7.72 22.97 3.75
CA GLU A 267 -7.74 22.13 4.96
C GLU A 267 -9.08 21.39 5.03
N PHE A 268 -9.05 20.17 5.54
CA PHE A 268 -10.23 19.31 5.69
C PHE A 268 -10.68 19.24 7.16
N PRO A 269 -11.93 18.82 7.43
CA PRO A 269 -12.36 18.53 8.79
C PRO A 269 -11.42 17.54 9.48
N GLN A 270 -11.22 17.75 10.78
CA GLN A 270 -10.44 16.84 11.62
C GLN A 270 -11.15 15.48 11.73
N LEU A 271 -10.37 14.39 11.66
CA LEU A 271 -10.87 13.04 11.89
C LEU A 271 -10.94 12.77 13.41
N PRO A 272 -12.10 12.49 14.00
CA PRO A 272 -12.18 12.15 15.43
C PRO A 272 -11.63 10.74 15.76
N GLY A 273 -11.56 10.44 17.06
CA GLY A 273 -11.30 9.09 17.60
C GLY A 273 -9.91 8.89 18.21
N GLY A 274 -8.85 9.41 17.58
CA GLY A 274 -7.47 9.27 18.04
C GLY A 274 -6.45 9.69 17.00
N ALA A 275 -5.22 9.20 17.12
CA ALA A 275 -4.13 9.46 16.18
C ALA A 275 -4.02 8.32 15.16
N ARG A 276 -3.66 8.64 13.91
CA ARG A 276 -3.54 7.65 12.83
C ARG A 276 -2.13 7.52 12.27
N SER A 277 -1.33 8.58 12.23
CA SER A 277 0.05 8.45 11.72
C SER A 277 0.96 7.76 12.74
N TYR A 278 2.14 7.32 12.33
CA TYR A 278 3.12 6.73 13.25
C TYR A 278 3.41 7.73 14.40
N PRO A 279 3.53 7.29 15.67
CA PRO A 279 3.53 5.90 16.17
C PRO A 279 2.16 5.27 16.38
N ALA A 280 1.05 6.02 16.37
CA ALA A 280 -0.28 5.43 16.51
C ALA A 280 -0.60 4.40 15.40
N THR A 281 -0.02 4.60 14.21
CA THR A 281 0.12 3.62 13.11
C THR A 281 -1.20 2.98 12.67
N GLY A 282 -2.18 3.80 12.31
CA GLY A 282 -3.28 3.38 11.46
C GLY A 282 -2.80 3.18 10.01
N THR A 283 -3.65 2.59 9.19
CA THR A 283 -3.37 2.41 7.76
C THR A 283 -4.23 3.33 6.91
N SER A 284 -3.75 3.70 5.73
CA SER A 284 -4.51 4.51 4.79
C SER A 284 -4.35 4.06 3.35
N VAL A 285 -5.42 4.19 2.58
CA VAL A 285 -5.51 3.81 1.17
C VAL A 285 -6.24 4.91 0.40
N LEU A 286 -5.69 5.33 -0.74
CA LEU A 286 -6.47 6.03 -1.77
C LEU A 286 -7.32 4.99 -2.50
N LEU A 287 -8.64 5.03 -2.31
CA LEU A 287 -9.56 4.08 -2.92
C LEU A 287 -9.48 4.12 -4.46
N PRO A 288 -9.85 3.02 -5.15
CA PRO A 288 -9.70 2.92 -6.60
C PRO A 288 -10.32 4.11 -7.34
N LEU A 289 -9.57 4.69 -8.27
CA LEU A 289 -10.08 5.74 -9.15
C LEU A 289 -10.81 5.09 -10.34
N TYR A 290 -12.07 5.45 -10.54
CA TYR A 290 -12.86 4.94 -11.66
C TYR A 290 -12.84 5.94 -12.81
N LEU A 291 -12.21 5.58 -13.93
CA LEU A 291 -12.13 6.47 -15.07
C LEU A 291 -13.46 6.47 -15.85
N PRO A 292 -14.12 7.64 -16.00
CA PRO A 292 -15.33 7.75 -16.79
C PRO A 292 -15.00 7.65 -18.28
N ARG A 293 -15.94 7.11 -19.07
CA ARG A 293 -15.85 7.13 -20.54
C ARG A 293 -15.77 8.55 -21.11
N ASP A 294 -16.47 9.48 -20.46
CA ASP A 294 -16.39 10.91 -20.80
C ASP A 294 -15.23 11.53 -20.02
N THR A 295 -14.14 11.82 -20.73
CA THR A 295 -12.90 12.35 -20.14
C THR A 295 -13.03 13.76 -19.56
N ASN A 296 -14.14 14.45 -19.82
CA ASN A 296 -14.42 15.76 -19.21
C ASN A 296 -15.04 15.63 -17.81
N LYS A 297 -15.51 14.44 -17.42
CA LYS A 297 -16.04 14.23 -16.08
C LYS A 297 -14.91 14.20 -15.06
N PRO A 298 -15.02 14.93 -13.94
CA PRO A 298 -14.02 14.85 -12.88
C PRO A 298 -13.98 13.44 -12.30
N VAL A 299 -12.78 13.02 -11.91
CA VAL A 299 -12.57 11.75 -11.21
C VAL A 299 -12.54 12.05 -9.73
N ASP A 300 -13.41 11.39 -8.97
CA ASP A 300 -13.41 11.51 -7.53
C ASP A 300 -12.25 10.73 -6.92
N ALA A 301 -11.58 11.36 -5.96
CA ALA A 301 -10.58 10.72 -5.11
C ALA A 301 -11.14 10.60 -3.70
N GLU A 302 -11.03 9.41 -3.13
CA GLU A 302 -11.53 9.11 -1.80
C GLU A 302 -10.46 8.41 -0.99
N VAL A 303 -10.18 8.94 0.20
CA VAL A 303 -9.22 8.34 1.13
C VAL A 303 -9.97 7.48 2.13
N LEU A 304 -9.40 6.32 2.45
CA LEU A 304 -9.80 5.43 3.54
C LEU A 304 -8.70 5.46 4.60
N ILE A 305 -9.05 5.60 5.87
CA ILE A 305 -8.12 5.59 7.01
C ILE A 305 -8.71 4.69 8.10
N CYS A 306 -8.03 3.59 8.41
CA CYS A 306 -8.51 2.59 9.35
C CYS A 306 -7.54 2.41 10.52
N GLY A 307 -8.10 2.24 11.72
CA GLY A 307 -7.32 1.87 12.89
C GLY A 307 -6.34 2.95 13.36
N GLY A 308 -5.33 2.55 14.12
CA GLY A 308 -4.42 3.44 14.81
C GLY A 308 -4.54 3.27 16.32
N SER A 309 -4.23 4.30 17.10
CA SER A 309 -4.25 4.21 18.56
C SER A 309 -4.82 5.49 19.19
N VAL A 310 -5.10 5.42 20.49
CA VAL A 310 -5.36 6.62 21.28
C VAL A 310 -4.14 7.55 21.20
N ARG A 311 -4.35 8.85 21.42
CA ARG A 311 -3.33 9.88 21.19
C ARG A 311 -2.04 9.62 21.97
N GLU A 312 -2.19 9.17 23.22
CA GLU A 312 -1.13 8.82 24.15
C GLU A 312 -0.57 7.39 23.99
N GLY A 313 -1.00 6.64 22.97
CA GLY A 313 -0.73 5.21 22.82
C GLY A 313 0.76 4.84 22.93
N LEU A 314 1.65 5.63 22.29
CA LEU A 314 3.10 5.42 22.41
C LEU A 314 3.58 5.56 23.85
N TYR A 315 3.21 6.63 24.56
CA TYR A 315 3.64 6.85 25.94
C TYR A 315 3.20 5.70 26.86
N LEU A 316 1.96 5.22 26.68
CA LEU A 316 1.44 4.09 27.45
C LEU A 316 2.21 2.80 27.17
N GLY A 317 2.51 2.51 25.90
CA GLY A 317 3.27 1.33 25.50
C GLY A 317 4.74 1.40 25.89
N GLU A 318 5.38 2.55 25.72
CA GLU A 318 6.83 2.73 25.90
C GLU A 318 7.21 2.89 27.37
N GLU A 319 6.56 3.82 28.09
CA GLU A 319 6.94 4.22 29.44
C GLU A 319 6.17 3.44 30.52
N GLU A 320 4.87 3.16 30.31
CA GLU A 320 4.03 2.46 31.31
C GLU A 320 3.91 0.95 31.08
N LYS A 321 4.32 0.44 29.90
CA LYS A 321 4.09 -0.95 29.46
C LYS A 321 2.61 -1.36 29.56
N ARG A 322 1.72 -0.43 29.25
CA ARG A 322 0.27 -0.59 29.29
C ARG A 322 -0.32 -0.53 27.89
N PHE A 323 -0.82 -1.67 27.40
CA PHE A 323 -1.37 -1.78 26.05
C PHE A 323 -2.90 -1.62 26.07
N VAL A 324 -3.38 -0.49 25.57
CA VAL A 324 -4.82 -0.19 25.44
C VAL A 324 -5.36 -0.67 24.10
N ASN A 325 -6.69 -0.80 23.95
CA ASN A 325 -7.28 -1.14 22.65
C ASN A 325 -6.83 -0.12 21.58
N ALA A 326 -6.37 -0.65 20.45
CA ALA A 326 -6.23 0.14 19.24
C ALA A 326 -7.60 0.67 18.78
N LEU A 327 -7.60 1.60 17.84
CA LEU A 327 -8.84 2.11 17.26
C LEU A 327 -9.52 1.02 16.41
N ASP A 328 -10.84 0.93 16.53
CA ASP A 328 -11.72 -0.04 15.87
C ASP A 328 -12.64 0.62 14.83
N ASP A 329 -12.28 1.81 14.36
CA ASP A 329 -13.02 2.54 13.35
C ASP A 329 -12.22 2.67 12.05
N CYS A 330 -12.96 2.85 10.97
CA CYS A 330 -12.41 3.23 9.69
C CYS A 330 -13.24 4.35 9.08
N ALA A 331 -12.55 5.39 8.62
CA ALA A 331 -13.15 6.59 8.09
C ALA A 331 -12.81 6.77 6.62
N ARG A 332 -13.76 7.29 5.84
CA ARG A 332 -13.53 7.67 4.45
C ARG A 332 -14.05 9.05 4.13
N MET A 333 -13.38 9.72 3.19
CA MET A 333 -13.73 11.07 2.76
C MET A 333 -13.38 11.27 1.30
N VAL A 334 -14.35 11.73 0.50
CA VAL A 334 -14.14 12.13 -0.89
C VAL A 334 -13.44 13.49 -0.88
N VAL A 335 -12.13 13.51 -1.10
CA VAL A 335 -11.28 14.70 -0.94
C VAL A 335 -11.42 15.68 -2.10
N THR A 336 -11.94 15.23 -3.24
CA THR A 336 -12.33 16.06 -4.40
C THR A 336 -13.71 16.71 -4.24
N SER A 337 -14.50 16.29 -3.24
CA SER A 337 -15.82 16.88 -2.97
C SER A 337 -15.66 18.38 -2.67
N PRO A 338 -16.58 19.26 -3.13
CA PRO A 338 -16.62 20.65 -2.69
C PRO A 338 -16.90 20.77 -1.19
N ASN A 339 -17.67 19.84 -0.62
CA ASN A 339 -18.00 19.75 0.81
C ASN A 339 -17.57 18.37 1.34
N PRO A 340 -16.30 18.22 1.74
CA PRO A 340 -15.73 16.95 2.14
C PRO A 340 -16.09 16.66 3.60
N GLU A 341 -16.58 15.46 3.86
CA GLU A 341 -17.01 15.02 5.19
C GLU A 341 -16.53 13.58 5.45
N TRP A 342 -16.15 13.32 6.71
CA TRP A 342 -15.78 11.98 7.14
C TRP A 342 -17.02 11.11 7.35
N LYS A 343 -17.04 9.95 6.71
CA LYS A 343 -17.98 8.86 7.02
C LYS A 343 -17.22 7.78 7.79
N ILE A 344 -17.70 7.44 8.99
CA ILE A 344 -17.00 6.55 9.92
C ILE A 344 -17.82 5.29 10.12
N GLU A 345 -17.19 4.13 9.93
CA GLU A 345 -17.75 2.81 10.20
C GLU A 345 -16.89 2.08 11.23
N LYS A 346 -17.51 1.15 11.96
CA LYS A 346 -16.79 0.25 12.86
C LYS A 346 -16.19 -0.92 12.09
N MET A 347 -14.93 -1.21 12.36
CA MET A 347 -14.26 -2.44 11.95
C MET A 347 -14.72 -3.61 12.83
N PRO A 348 -14.61 -4.87 12.35
CA PRO A 348 -14.91 -6.06 13.17
C PRO A 348 -14.04 -6.21 14.43
N ALA A 349 -12.84 -5.63 14.43
CA ALA A 349 -11.92 -5.63 15.56
C ALA A 349 -10.98 -4.40 15.51
N PRO A 350 -10.43 -3.97 16.67
CA PRO A 350 -9.42 -2.91 16.73
C PRO A 350 -8.14 -3.32 16.02
N ARG A 351 -7.40 -2.35 15.45
CA ARG A 351 -6.12 -2.63 14.81
C ARG A 351 -5.19 -1.43 14.74
N THR A 352 -3.93 -1.62 15.09
CA THR A 352 -2.79 -0.74 14.78
C THR A 352 -1.74 -1.52 13.99
N MET A 353 -0.83 -0.83 13.29
CA MET A 353 0.26 -1.38 12.48
C MET A 353 -0.22 -2.26 11.32
N ALA A 354 -1.40 -1.97 10.78
CA ALA A 354 -1.94 -2.70 9.64
C ALA A 354 -1.33 -2.20 8.32
N ASP A 355 -1.24 -3.09 7.34
CA ASP A 355 -1.07 -2.73 5.93
C ASP A 355 -2.43 -2.73 5.22
N GLY A 356 -2.68 -1.71 4.41
CA GLY A 356 -3.80 -1.62 3.48
C GLY A 356 -3.34 -1.95 2.06
N VAL A 357 -3.83 -3.06 1.50
CA VAL A 357 -3.43 -3.55 0.17
C VAL A 357 -4.62 -3.46 -0.79
N LEU A 358 -4.52 -2.62 -1.83
CA LEU A 358 -5.46 -2.61 -2.95
C LEU A 358 -5.33 -3.91 -3.75
N LEU A 359 -6.44 -4.62 -3.90
CA LEU A 359 -6.52 -5.85 -4.67
C LEU A 359 -7.01 -5.58 -6.11
N PRO A 360 -6.70 -6.45 -7.09
CA PRO A 360 -7.04 -6.20 -8.50
C PRO A 360 -8.52 -5.97 -8.78
N ASN A 361 -9.42 -6.49 -7.94
CA ASN A 361 -10.87 -6.34 -8.03
C ASN A 361 -11.42 -5.08 -7.33
N GLY A 362 -10.56 -4.24 -6.74
CA GLY A 362 -10.94 -2.97 -6.11
C GLY A 362 -11.31 -3.08 -4.63
N GLU A 363 -11.23 -4.29 -4.05
CA GLU A 363 -11.33 -4.49 -2.61
C GLU A 363 -10.01 -4.09 -1.93
N VAL A 364 -10.07 -3.82 -0.63
CA VAL A 364 -8.90 -3.49 0.20
C VAL A 364 -8.71 -4.61 1.22
N LEU A 365 -7.54 -5.24 1.22
CA LEU A 365 -7.13 -6.16 2.27
C LEU A 365 -6.43 -5.38 3.38
N ILE A 366 -6.99 -5.43 4.59
CA ILE A 366 -6.36 -4.90 5.81
C ILE A 366 -5.74 -6.08 6.55
N ILE A 367 -4.41 -6.12 6.62
CA ILE A 367 -3.62 -7.26 7.09
C ILE A 367 -2.53 -6.79 8.05
N ASN A 368 -1.91 -7.73 8.79
CA ASN A 368 -0.90 -7.45 9.81
C ASN A 368 -1.40 -6.59 10.99
N GLY A 369 -0.56 -6.39 11.99
CA GLY A 369 -0.81 -5.49 13.12
C GLY A 369 -1.22 -6.18 14.42
N ALA A 370 -1.68 -5.34 15.35
CA ALA A 370 -2.04 -5.71 16.71
C ALA A 370 -3.36 -5.09 17.17
N ASP A 371 -4.07 -5.79 18.06
CA ASP A 371 -5.33 -5.33 18.64
C ASP A 371 -5.10 -4.31 19.75
N LEU A 372 -3.94 -4.37 20.43
CA LEU A 372 -3.60 -3.53 21.58
C LEU A 372 -2.29 -2.76 21.36
N GLY A 373 -2.26 -1.50 21.79
CA GLY A 373 -1.07 -0.67 21.88
C GLY A 373 -0.87 0.27 20.69
N SER A 374 0.38 0.44 20.29
CA SER A 374 0.84 1.41 19.28
C SER A 374 2.07 0.86 18.56
N GLY A 375 2.42 1.44 17.42
CA GLY A 375 3.71 1.19 16.76
C GLY A 375 4.91 1.62 17.60
N GLY A 376 6.05 0.99 17.35
CA GLY A 376 7.26 1.08 18.15
C GLY A 376 7.59 -0.25 18.82
N TRP A 377 8.84 -0.43 19.22
CA TRP A 377 9.30 -1.68 19.85
C TRP A 377 8.64 -1.92 21.20
N HIS A 378 8.13 -3.13 21.42
CA HIS A 378 7.50 -3.56 22.68
C HIS A 378 6.37 -2.63 23.13
N CYS A 379 5.71 -1.95 22.19
CA CYS A 379 4.63 -0.99 22.44
C CYS A 379 3.24 -1.56 22.15
N ALA A 380 3.16 -2.83 21.77
CA ALA A 380 1.92 -3.51 21.40
C ALA A 380 1.84 -4.95 21.92
N ASP A 381 0.61 -5.48 21.94
CA ASP A 381 0.31 -6.85 22.32
C ASP A 381 -0.93 -7.36 21.58
N LYS A 382 -1.24 -8.65 21.72
CA LYS A 382 -2.39 -9.33 21.11
C LYS A 382 -2.37 -9.18 19.57
N PRO A 383 -1.56 -9.98 18.85
CA PRO A 383 -1.43 -9.86 17.41
C PRO A 383 -2.77 -10.06 16.69
N SER A 384 -3.02 -9.25 15.66
CA SER A 384 -4.24 -9.32 14.86
C SER A 384 -4.10 -10.35 13.74
N LEU A 385 -4.32 -11.63 14.07
CA LEU A 385 -4.04 -12.76 13.19
C LEU A 385 -4.98 -12.91 11.98
N LYS A 386 -6.22 -12.42 12.08
CA LYS A 386 -7.21 -12.48 11.00
C LYS A 386 -7.12 -11.23 10.13
N PRO A 387 -6.89 -11.31 8.82
CA PRO A 387 -7.07 -10.15 7.94
C PRO A 387 -8.55 -9.75 7.84
N MET A 388 -8.80 -8.52 7.39
CA MET A 388 -10.14 -8.02 7.08
C MET A 388 -10.20 -7.61 5.61
N LEU A 389 -11.22 -8.07 4.90
CA LEU A 389 -11.54 -7.62 3.56
C LEU A 389 -12.53 -6.46 3.64
N TYR A 390 -12.14 -5.31 3.10
CA TYR A 390 -13.00 -4.15 2.95
C TYR A 390 -13.49 -4.02 1.51
N ARG A 391 -14.80 -3.91 1.33
CA ARG A 391 -15.49 -3.76 0.02
C ARG A 391 -15.99 -2.32 -0.12
N PRO A 392 -15.28 -1.43 -0.83
CA PRO A 392 -15.62 -0.01 -0.87
C PRO A 392 -17.02 0.29 -1.41
N ASN A 393 -17.52 -0.55 -2.31
CA ASN A 393 -18.80 -0.37 -2.99
C ASN A 393 -19.96 -1.12 -2.31
N ALA A 394 -19.70 -1.93 -1.28
CA ALA A 394 -20.76 -2.57 -0.53
C ALA A 394 -21.54 -1.52 0.30
N PRO A 395 -22.81 -1.79 0.64
CA PRO A 395 -23.57 -0.96 1.56
C PRO A 395 -22.85 -0.80 2.91
N GLU A 396 -23.08 0.34 3.57
CA GLU A 396 -22.61 0.60 4.93
C GLU A 396 -23.01 -0.56 5.87
N GLY A 397 -22.10 -0.97 6.74
CA GLY A 397 -22.30 -2.11 7.64
C GLY A 397 -22.13 -3.49 7.00
N GLN A 398 -21.92 -3.59 5.68
CA GLN A 398 -21.61 -4.84 4.96
C GLN A 398 -20.23 -4.80 4.28
N ARG A 399 -19.43 -3.78 4.58
CA ARG A 399 -18.14 -3.57 3.90
C ARG A 399 -17.04 -4.45 4.42
N PHE A 400 -17.10 -4.91 5.67
CA PHE A 400 -16.05 -5.71 6.28
C PHE A 400 -16.40 -7.20 6.34
N ALA A 401 -15.40 -8.04 6.09
CA ALA A 401 -15.44 -9.47 6.37
C ALA A 401 -14.09 -9.92 6.96
N GLU A 402 -14.13 -10.69 8.05
CA GLU A 402 -12.93 -11.36 8.56
C GLU A 402 -12.52 -12.52 7.64
N LEU A 403 -11.21 -12.70 7.46
CA LEU A 403 -10.60 -13.74 6.63
C LEU A 403 -9.88 -14.80 7.47
N ALA A 404 -9.35 -15.83 6.80
CA ALA A 404 -8.61 -16.91 7.47
C ALA A 404 -7.39 -16.37 8.24
N PRO A 405 -7.15 -16.80 9.48
CA PRO A 405 -6.02 -16.32 10.29
C PRO A 405 -4.68 -16.93 9.83
N THR A 406 -3.59 -16.21 10.06
CA THR A 406 -2.22 -16.77 10.12
C THR A 406 -1.89 -17.21 11.55
N ASP A 407 -0.90 -18.08 11.70
CA ASP A 407 -0.31 -18.44 13.00
C ASP A 407 0.96 -17.63 13.32
N ILE A 408 1.36 -16.71 12.43
CA ILE A 408 2.57 -15.88 12.59
C ILE A 408 2.19 -14.44 12.97
N PRO A 409 2.57 -13.95 14.16
CA PRO A 409 2.41 -12.55 14.52
C PRO A 409 3.17 -11.60 13.58
N ARG A 410 2.44 -10.76 12.84
CA ARG A 410 3.00 -9.71 11.98
C ARG A 410 2.82 -8.36 12.67
N MET A 411 3.69 -8.03 13.61
CA MET A 411 3.65 -6.85 14.48
C MET A 411 4.35 -5.63 13.83
N TYR A 412 4.98 -4.77 14.62
CA TYR A 412 5.74 -3.61 14.15
C TYR A 412 6.86 -4.01 13.16
N HIS A 413 7.07 -3.24 12.10
CA HIS A 413 7.95 -3.58 10.96
C HIS A 413 7.47 -4.78 10.11
N SER A 414 6.19 -5.15 10.15
CA SER A 414 5.62 -6.02 9.12
C SER A 414 5.29 -5.24 7.84
N VAL A 415 5.15 -5.98 6.74
CA VAL A 415 4.86 -5.45 5.40
C VAL A 415 3.95 -6.40 4.62
N ALA A 416 3.20 -5.84 3.66
CA ALA A 416 2.43 -6.62 2.70
C ALA A 416 2.38 -5.98 1.30
N ASN A 417 2.56 -6.78 0.23
CA ASN A 417 2.51 -6.30 -1.16
C ASN A 417 1.65 -7.20 -2.04
N LEU A 418 0.84 -6.61 -2.93
CA LEU A 418 0.18 -7.33 -4.01
C LEU A 418 1.21 -7.89 -5.00
N LEU A 419 1.04 -9.15 -5.40
CA LEU A 419 1.83 -9.83 -6.41
C LEU A 419 1.08 -9.96 -7.75
N PRO A 420 1.80 -10.15 -8.88
CA PRO A 420 1.19 -10.33 -10.19
C PRO A 420 0.22 -11.52 -10.27
N ASP A 421 0.48 -12.59 -9.52
CA ASP A 421 -0.40 -13.76 -9.43
C ASP A 421 -1.72 -13.49 -8.69
N GLY A 422 -1.90 -12.28 -8.14
CA GLY A 422 -3.08 -11.84 -7.39
C GLY A 422 -3.04 -12.25 -5.92
N LYS A 423 -1.98 -12.92 -5.45
CA LYS A 423 -1.76 -13.16 -4.01
C LYS A 423 -1.09 -11.96 -3.35
N VAL A 424 -1.01 -11.97 -2.03
CA VAL A 424 -0.37 -10.92 -1.24
C VAL A 424 0.86 -11.50 -0.54
N PHE A 425 2.04 -10.98 -0.83
CA PHE A 425 3.26 -11.25 -0.08
C PHE A 425 3.15 -10.65 1.32
N VAL A 426 3.60 -11.38 2.34
CA VAL A 426 3.63 -10.93 3.74
C VAL A 426 4.98 -11.27 4.38
N GLY A 427 5.60 -10.28 5.02
CA GLY A 427 6.91 -10.40 5.65
C GLY A 427 7.04 -9.54 6.91
N GLY A 428 8.20 -9.62 7.57
CA GLY A 428 8.43 -9.00 8.87
C GLY A 428 7.68 -9.78 9.96
N SER A 429 7.61 -9.40 11.21
CA SER A 429 7.94 -8.16 11.87
C SER A 429 9.31 -8.20 12.55
N ASN A 430 9.76 -7.05 13.01
CA ASN A 430 10.84 -6.96 13.98
C ASN A 430 10.44 -5.98 15.09
N ASP A 431 9.74 -6.49 16.10
CA ASP A 431 9.29 -5.72 17.26
C ASP A 431 10.41 -5.36 18.25
N ASN A 432 11.67 -5.63 17.88
CA ASN A 432 12.83 -5.57 18.77
C ASN A 432 13.91 -4.61 18.23
N ASP A 433 14.77 -4.13 19.12
CA ASP A 433 15.95 -3.30 18.82
C ASP A 433 17.16 -4.14 18.36
N GLY A 434 16.91 -5.16 17.54
CA GLY A 434 17.94 -6.08 17.04
C GLY A 434 17.35 -7.36 16.47
N TYR A 435 18.19 -8.41 16.38
CA TYR A 435 17.76 -9.76 15.94
C TYR A 435 17.61 -10.69 17.14
N PHE A 436 16.38 -10.82 17.63
CA PHE A 436 16.05 -11.61 18.82
C PHE A 436 15.18 -12.82 18.44
N GLU A 437 15.72 -14.02 18.65
CA GLU A 437 15.01 -15.29 18.40
C GLU A 437 14.12 -15.70 19.59
N PHE A 438 14.43 -15.22 20.79
CA PHE A 438 13.78 -15.59 22.04
C PHE A 438 13.10 -14.40 22.71
N ALA A 439 12.27 -13.68 21.95
CA ALA A 439 11.40 -12.62 22.46
C ALA A 439 9.93 -13.06 22.42
N LYS A 440 9.04 -12.32 23.07
CA LYS A 440 7.58 -12.58 22.99
C LYS A 440 7.09 -12.53 21.53
N PHE A 441 7.59 -11.55 20.77
CA PHE A 441 7.44 -11.44 19.33
C PHE A 441 8.84 -11.41 18.71
N PRO A 442 9.40 -12.57 18.31
CA PRO A 442 10.75 -12.67 17.75
C PRO A 442 10.91 -11.86 16.45
N THR A 443 12.16 -11.57 16.09
CA THR A 443 12.50 -11.07 14.75
C THR A 443 12.12 -12.13 13.72
N GLU A 444 11.11 -11.84 12.90
CA GLU A 444 10.53 -12.79 11.97
C GLU A 444 11.23 -12.73 10.62
N LEU A 445 11.71 -13.89 10.17
CA LEU A 445 12.45 -14.09 8.93
C LEU A 445 11.68 -14.95 7.93
N ARG A 446 10.56 -15.56 8.36
CA ARG A 446 9.65 -16.33 7.53
C ARG A 446 8.83 -15.41 6.65
N LEU A 447 8.58 -15.85 5.43
CA LEU A 447 7.77 -15.12 4.45
C LEU A 447 6.54 -15.95 4.10
N GLU A 448 5.38 -15.30 4.01
CA GLU A 448 4.11 -15.93 3.63
C GLU A 448 3.54 -15.32 2.35
N LYS A 449 2.63 -16.06 1.71
CA LYS A 449 1.63 -15.50 0.80
C LYS A 449 0.23 -15.72 1.37
N PHE A 450 -0.60 -14.70 1.26
CA PHE A 450 -2.03 -14.83 1.46
C PHE A 450 -2.74 -14.92 0.10
N THR A 451 -3.61 -15.92 -0.05
CA THR A 451 -4.47 -16.12 -1.23
C THR A 451 -5.85 -15.55 -0.93
N PRO A 452 -6.27 -14.43 -1.57
CA PRO A 452 -7.56 -13.80 -1.29
C PRO A 452 -8.76 -14.60 -1.82
N PRO A 453 -9.99 -14.31 -1.33
CA PRO A 453 -11.20 -15.03 -1.73
C PRO A 453 -11.48 -15.10 -3.24
N TYR A 454 -11.10 -14.09 -4.02
CA TYR A 454 -11.30 -14.11 -5.47
C TYR A 454 -10.42 -15.14 -6.20
N LEU A 455 -9.45 -15.77 -5.52
CA LEU A 455 -8.64 -16.89 -6.03
C LEU A 455 -9.10 -18.25 -5.47
N ALA A 456 -10.33 -18.34 -4.97
CA ALA A 456 -10.87 -19.62 -4.49
C ALA A 456 -10.74 -20.72 -5.56
N PRO A 457 -10.44 -21.98 -5.19
CA PRO A 457 -10.24 -23.07 -6.15
C PRO A 457 -11.40 -23.26 -7.14
N GLU A 458 -12.64 -23.01 -6.70
CA GLU A 458 -13.84 -23.05 -7.54
C GLU A 458 -13.85 -22.03 -8.69
N TYR A 459 -13.08 -20.94 -8.58
CA TYR A 459 -12.96 -19.90 -9.62
C TYR A 459 -11.81 -20.15 -10.60
N ALA A 460 -10.98 -21.18 -10.39
CA ALA A 460 -9.80 -21.42 -11.20
C ALA A 460 -10.12 -21.53 -12.71
N ALA A 461 -11.23 -22.19 -13.07
CA ALA A 461 -11.68 -22.34 -14.46
C ALA A 461 -12.37 -21.08 -15.03
N LEU A 462 -12.78 -20.14 -14.18
CA LEU A 462 -13.43 -18.88 -14.57
C LEU A 462 -12.44 -17.71 -14.68
N ARG A 463 -11.21 -17.91 -14.21
CA ARG A 463 -10.17 -16.88 -14.20
C ARG A 463 -9.79 -16.51 -15.64
N PRO A 464 -9.94 -15.22 -16.06
CA PRO A 464 -9.49 -14.79 -17.37
C PRO A 464 -7.97 -14.85 -17.48
N ALA A 465 -7.44 -15.06 -18.68
CA ALA A 465 -6.00 -15.07 -18.95
C ALA A 465 -5.66 -14.05 -20.05
N ILE A 466 -4.81 -13.08 -19.74
CA ILE A 466 -4.30 -12.14 -20.73
C ILE A 466 -3.26 -12.86 -21.59
N LEU A 467 -3.42 -12.80 -22.91
CA LEU A 467 -2.43 -13.28 -23.86
C LEU A 467 -1.39 -12.18 -24.08
N GLU A 468 -0.34 -12.19 -23.27
CA GLU A 468 0.67 -11.13 -23.20
C GLU A 468 1.32 -10.78 -24.55
N ASP A 469 1.68 -11.79 -25.36
CA ASP A 469 2.32 -11.58 -26.65
C ASP A 469 1.40 -10.96 -27.72
N GLN A 470 0.10 -10.91 -27.43
CA GLN A 470 -0.91 -10.37 -28.34
C GLN A 470 -1.61 -9.13 -27.76
N SER A 471 -1.11 -8.61 -26.63
CA SER A 471 -1.70 -7.49 -25.91
C SER A 471 -0.71 -6.33 -25.79
N ASP A 472 -1.23 -5.11 -25.70
CA ASP A 472 -0.41 -3.94 -25.44
C ASP A 472 0.13 -3.97 -24.00
N LYS A 473 1.45 -3.79 -23.88
CA LYS A 473 2.18 -3.74 -22.59
C LYS A 473 2.64 -2.33 -22.22
N ALA A 474 2.30 -1.34 -23.04
CA ALA A 474 2.61 0.06 -22.78
C ALA A 474 1.64 0.97 -23.51
N ALA A 475 1.43 2.17 -22.99
CA ALA A 475 0.66 3.20 -23.67
C ALA A 475 1.17 4.60 -23.32
N THR A 476 0.77 5.55 -24.16
CA THR A 476 0.83 6.99 -23.83
C THR A 476 -0.55 7.46 -23.39
N TYR A 477 -0.60 8.54 -22.62
CA TYR A 477 -1.84 9.10 -22.08
C TYR A 477 -2.92 9.33 -23.15
N GLY A 478 -4.17 8.95 -22.82
CA GLY A 478 -5.34 9.09 -23.68
C GLY A 478 -5.40 8.17 -24.90
N LYS A 479 -4.43 7.28 -25.10
CA LYS A 479 -4.47 6.28 -26.18
C LYS A 479 -5.28 5.06 -25.79
N TRP A 480 -5.73 4.32 -26.80
CA TRP A 480 -6.39 3.03 -26.60
C TRP A 480 -5.33 1.95 -26.34
N VAL A 481 -5.73 0.96 -25.55
CA VAL A 481 -4.95 -0.21 -25.15
C VAL A 481 -5.77 -1.43 -25.53
N TYR A 482 -5.18 -2.34 -26.30
CA TYR A 482 -5.82 -3.54 -26.81
C TYR A 482 -5.33 -4.77 -26.03
N LEU A 483 -6.26 -5.50 -25.42
CA LEU A 483 -5.96 -6.69 -24.63
C LEU A 483 -6.65 -7.90 -25.24
N ARG A 484 -5.87 -8.96 -25.50
CA ARG A 484 -6.39 -10.27 -25.92
C ARG A 484 -6.57 -11.14 -24.68
N VAL A 485 -7.79 -11.59 -24.45
CA VAL A 485 -8.16 -12.30 -23.21
C VAL A 485 -8.76 -13.65 -23.56
N LYS A 486 -8.14 -14.71 -23.05
CA LYS A 486 -8.69 -16.07 -23.10
C LYS A 486 -9.57 -16.30 -21.87
N SER A 487 -10.78 -16.80 -22.10
CA SER A 487 -11.76 -17.10 -21.05
C SER A 487 -12.51 -18.39 -21.38
N SER A 488 -13.04 -19.07 -20.36
CA SER A 488 -13.89 -20.26 -20.53
C SER A 488 -15.27 -19.92 -21.10
N GLU A 489 -15.77 -18.73 -20.78
CA GLU A 489 -17.01 -18.16 -21.31
C GLU A 489 -16.74 -16.78 -21.93
N PRO A 490 -17.51 -16.36 -22.95
CA PRO A 490 -17.40 -15.02 -23.52
C PRO A 490 -17.57 -13.95 -22.45
N LEU A 491 -16.67 -12.97 -22.44
CA LEU A 491 -16.74 -11.82 -21.55
C LEU A 491 -17.98 -10.98 -21.87
N THR A 492 -18.50 -10.31 -20.87
CA THR A 492 -19.65 -9.39 -21.02
C THR A 492 -19.24 -7.98 -20.57
N ILE A 493 -19.56 -6.98 -21.39
CA ILE A 493 -19.07 -5.60 -21.21
C ILE A 493 -19.44 -4.98 -19.85
N ASN A 494 -20.57 -5.39 -19.26
CA ASN A 494 -21.05 -4.89 -17.97
C ASN A 494 -20.36 -5.52 -16.76
N TYR A 495 -19.64 -6.63 -16.95
CA TYR A 495 -19.02 -7.41 -15.88
C TYR A 495 -17.49 -7.49 -16.00
N VAL A 496 -16.94 -7.09 -17.14
CA VAL A 496 -15.51 -6.98 -17.36
C VAL A 496 -15.02 -5.59 -16.94
N GLN A 497 -13.97 -5.57 -16.15
CA GLN A 497 -13.24 -4.36 -15.78
C GLN A 497 -11.76 -4.59 -16.09
N VAL A 498 -11.02 -3.50 -16.28
CA VAL A 498 -9.56 -3.55 -16.40
C VAL A 498 -8.98 -2.64 -15.34
N SER A 499 -8.19 -3.21 -14.44
CA SER A 499 -7.53 -2.46 -13.39
C SER A 499 -6.03 -2.36 -13.66
N ILE A 500 -5.45 -1.22 -13.25
CA ILE A 500 -4.00 -1.03 -13.15
C ILE A 500 -3.66 -0.66 -11.71
N VAL A 501 -2.65 -1.31 -11.13
CA VAL A 501 -2.19 -1.08 -9.74
C VAL A 501 -0.71 -0.73 -9.75
N ALA A 502 -0.35 0.43 -9.21
CA ALA A 502 1.03 0.81 -8.97
C ALA A 502 1.56 0.04 -7.75
N PRO A 503 2.66 -0.73 -7.88
CA PRO A 503 3.20 -1.49 -6.76
C PRO A 503 3.82 -0.53 -5.72
N PRO A 504 3.37 -0.59 -4.46
CA PRO A 504 3.82 0.34 -3.44
C PRO A 504 5.22 0.02 -2.92
N PHE A 505 5.87 1.05 -2.38
CA PHE A 505 6.92 0.89 -1.39
C PHE A 505 6.28 0.76 -0.01
N VAL A 506 6.53 -0.35 0.69
CA VAL A 506 5.81 -0.68 1.93
C VAL A 506 6.74 -0.71 3.12
N THR A 507 6.36 -0.02 4.18
CA THR A 507 7.03 -0.07 5.47
C THR A 507 6.13 0.50 6.57
N HIS A 508 6.23 0.00 7.80
CA HIS A 508 5.57 0.57 8.98
C HIS A 508 4.05 0.82 8.84
N GLY A 509 3.32 -0.05 8.13
CA GLY A 509 1.88 0.08 7.88
C GLY A 509 1.49 1.07 6.77
N ILE A 510 2.48 1.58 6.01
CA ILE A 510 2.31 2.58 4.96
C ILE A 510 2.67 1.97 3.61
N SER A 511 1.75 2.10 2.65
CA SER A 511 1.99 1.76 1.25
C SER A 511 2.19 3.01 0.40
N MET A 512 3.42 3.53 0.39
CA MET A 512 3.75 4.74 -0.38
C MET A 512 3.59 4.49 -1.87
N ASN A 513 3.02 5.46 -2.58
CA ASN A 513 2.76 5.40 -4.02
C ASN A 513 1.75 4.32 -4.47
N GLN A 514 1.07 3.62 -3.55
CA GLN A 514 -0.01 2.70 -3.91
C GLN A 514 -1.13 3.48 -4.62
N ARG A 515 -1.51 3.02 -5.80
CA ARG A 515 -2.53 3.66 -6.62
C ARG A 515 -3.22 2.64 -7.48
N MET A 516 -4.54 2.69 -7.54
CA MET A 516 -5.32 1.81 -8.40
C MET A 516 -6.27 2.63 -9.26
N LEU A 517 -6.36 2.25 -10.53
CA LEU A 517 -7.35 2.79 -11.45
C LEU A 517 -8.12 1.65 -12.12
N PHE A 518 -9.42 1.84 -12.29
CA PHE A 518 -10.21 1.11 -13.28
C PHE A 518 -10.27 1.92 -14.57
N LEU A 519 -9.70 1.36 -15.63
CA LEU A 519 -9.70 1.97 -16.96
C LEU A 519 -11.07 1.86 -17.61
N SER A 520 -11.44 2.85 -18.42
CA SER A 520 -12.71 2.83 -19.14
C SER A 520 -12.68 1.79 -20.24
N VAL A 521 -13.52 0.76 -20.15
CA VAL A 521 -13.76 -0.20 -21.23
C VAL A 521 -14.55 0.49 -22.34
N ILE A 522 -13.91 0.67 -23.49
CA ILE A 522 -14.45 1.36 -24.67
C ILE A 522 -15.20 0.37 -25.54
N GLU A 523 -14.60 -0.78 -25.79
CA GLU A 523 -15.12 -1.80 -26.68
C GLU A 523 -14.80 -3.20 -26.15
N LEU A 524 -15.70 -4.14 -26.40
CA LEU A 524 -15.48 -5.56 -26.17
C LEU A 524 -15.89 -6.31 -27.44
N LYS A 525 -14.94 -7.00 -28.07
CA LYS A 525 -15.20 -7.85 -29.24
C LYS A 525 -15.04 -9.31 -28.83
N ASN A 526 -16.14 -10.06 -28.84
CA ASN A 526 -16.08 -11.47 -28.50
C ASN A 526 -15.61 -12.33 -29.68
N ASN A 527 -14.94 -13.45 -29.37
CA ASN A 527 -14.55 -14.49 -30.34
C ASN A 527 -13.71 -13.99 -31.52
N VAL A 528 -12.75 -13.10 -31.26
CA VAL A 528 -11.75 -12.65 -32.25
C VAL A 528 -10.79 -13.77 -32.66
N ALA A 529 -10.66 -14.79 -31.82
CA ALA A 529 -10.14 -16.12 -32.12
C ALA A 529 -10.86 -17.15 -31.22
N PRO A 530 -10.73 -18.47 -31.44
CA PRO A 530 -11.42 -19.48 -30.63
C PRO A 530 -11.14 -19.33 -29.13
N GLY A 531 -12.17 -18.96 -28.36
CA GLY A 531 -12.09 -18.74 -26.91
C GLY A 531 -11.32 -17.49 -26.49
N VAL A 532 -11.12 -16.54 -27.40
CA VAL A 532 -10.40 -15.28 -27.15
C VAL A 532 -11.30 -14.10 -27.48
N ASP A 533 -11.32 -13.12 -26.58
CA ASP A 533 -11.99 -11.84 -26.72
C ASP A 533 -10.95 -10.70 -26.79
N GLU A 534 -11.34 -9.56 -27.38
CA GLU A 534 -10.56 -8.32 -27.37
C GLU A 534 -11.24 -7.31 -26.45
N VAL A 535 -10.55 -6.89 -25.39
CA VAL A 535 -10.97 -5.80 -24.50
C VAL A 535 -10.18 -4.56 -24.88
N VAL A 536 -10.87 -3.50 -25.30
CA VAL A 536 -10.25 -2.21 -25.63
C VAL A 536 -10.54 -1.22 -24.52
N VAL A 537 -9.50 -0.66 -23.93
CA VAL A 537 -9.62 0.34 -22.86
C VAL A 537 -8.90 1.64 -23.22
N ALA A 538 -9.30 2.74 -22.59
CA ALA A 538 -8.58 4.00 -22.69
C ALA A 538 -7.53 4.09 -21.58
N ALA A 539 -6.29 4.39 -21.95
CA ALA A 539 -5.26 4.81 -21.01
C ALA A 539 -5.70 6.12 -20.31
N PRO A 540 -5.24 6.39 -19.08
CA PRO A 540 -5.60 7.60 -18.36
C PRO A 540 -5.32 8.86 -19.21
N PRO A 541 -6.18 9.89 -19.18
CA PRO A 541 -6.01 11.07 -20.01
C PRO A 541 -4.88 12.00 -19.53
N THR A 542 -4.51 11.92 -18.25
CA THR A 542 -3.46 12.77 -17.65
C THR A 542 -2.58 11.98 -16.69
N SER A 543 -1.35 12.45 -16.51
CA SER A 543 -0.40 11.86 -15.57
C SER A 543 -0.70 12.16 -14.09
N ALA A 544 -1.59 13.11 -13.80
CA ALA A 544 -2.09 13.32 -12.44
C ALA A 544 -3.00 12.17 -11.97
N LEU A 545 -3.75 11.56 -12.89
CA LEU A 545 -4.57 10.38 -12.58
C LEU A 545 -3.70 9.15 -12.35
N ALA A 546 -2.66 8.96 -13.17
CA ALA A 546 -1.71 7.86 -13.07
C ALA A 546 -0.31 8.36 -13.48
N PRO A 547 0.58 8.64 -12.52
CA PRO A 547 1.95 9.05 -12.82
C PRO A 547 2.67 8.07 -13.76
N PRO A 548 3.66 8.54 -14.54
CA PRO A 548 4.38 7.68 -15.47
C PRO A 548 5.13 6.59 -14.70
N GLY A 549 5.07 5.35 -15.19
CA GLY A 549 5.64 4.22 -14.46
C GLY A 549 5.03 2.86 -14.80
N TYR A 550 5.48 1.85 -14.09
CA TYR A 550 5.01 0.48 -14.23
C TYR A 550 3.84 0.18 -13.31
N TYR A 551 2.85 -0.51 -13.86
CA TYR A 551 1.64 -0.95 -13.18
C TYR A 551 1.43 -2.45 -13.41
N LEU A 552 0.82 -3.12 -12.44
CA LEU A 552 0.21 -4.43 -12.63
C LEU A 552 -1.15 -4.23 -13.30
N LEU A 553 -1.31 -4.69 -14.54
CA LEU A 553 -2.57 -4.64 -15.29
C LEU A 553 -3.30 -5.98 -15.18
N SER A 554 -4.56 -5.96 -14.75
CA SER A 554 -5.43 -7.13 -14.65
C SER A 554 -6.72 -6.92 -15.43
N VAL A 555 -7.21 -7.99 -16.05
CA VAL A 555 -8.60 -8.08 -16.52
C VAL A 555 -9.41 -8.77 -15.44
N VAL A 556 -10.46 -8.12 -14.95
CA VAL A 556 -11.33 -8.61 -13.89
C VAL A 556 -12.68 -8.97 -14.49
N ASN A 557 -13.09 -10.23 -14.38
CA ASN A 557 -14.39 -10.70 -14.84
C ASN A 557 -15.23 -11.10 -13.62
N GLN A 558 -16.33 -10.38 -13.36
CA GLN A 558 -17.22 -10.65 -12.22
C GLN A 558 -16.47 -10.71 -10.87
N GLY A 559 -15.48 -9.85 -10.70
CA GLY A 559 -14.64 -9.80 -9.49
C GLY A 559 -13.48 -10.80 -9.45
N ILE A 560 -13.34 -11.70 -10.44
CA ILE A 560 -12.23 -12.65 -10.55
C ILE A 560 -11.14 -12.06 -11.47
N PRO A 561 -9.95 -11.72 -10.95
CA PRO A 561 -8.88 -11.12 -11.73
C PRO A 561 -8.02 -12.15 -12.48
N SER A 562 -7.48 -11.77 -13.63
CA SER A 562 -6.45 -12.52 -14.34
C SER A 562 -5.15 -12.62 -13.54
N HIS A 563 -4.17 -13.36 -14.04
CA HIS A 563 -2.78 -13.04 -13.72
C HIS A 563 -2.49 -11.63 -14.25
N SER A 564 -1.84 -10.79 -13.46
CA SER A 564 -1.50 -9.43 -13.87
C SER A 564 -0.32 -9.45 -14.84
N ILE A 565 -0.29 -8.51 -15.77
CA ILE A 565 0.85 -8.30 -16.66
C ILE A 565 1.48 -6.94 -16.33
N TRP A 566 2.79 -6.81 -16.54
CA TRP A 566 3.45 -5.52 -16.40
C TRP A 566 3.05 -4.59 -17.54
N PHE A 567 2.52 -3.42 -17.18
CA PHE A 567 2.08 -2.38 -18.10
C PHE A 567 2.82 -1.06 -17.83
N HIS A 568 3.45 -0.49 -18.86
CA HIS A 568 4.23 0.75 -18.74
C HIS A 568 3.47 1.95 -19.30
N LEU A 569 3.08 2.88 -18.43
CA LEU A 569 2.48 4.16 -18.83
C LEU A 569 3.59 5.20 -19.02
N LYS A 570 3.64 5.81 -20.21
CA LYS A 570 4.71 6.71 -20.65
C LYS A 570 4.20 8.10 -21.02
#